data_AF-A0A655Y8N2-F1
#
_entry.id   AF-A0A655Y8N2-F1
#
_cell.length_a   1.000
_cell.length_b   1.000
_cell.length_c   1.000
_cell.angle_alpha   90.00
_cell.angle_beta   90.00
_cell.angle_gamma   90.00
#
_symmetry.space_group_name_H-M   'P 1'
#
loop_
_entity.id
_entity.type
_entity.pdbx_description
1 polymer ?
#
loop_
_entity_poly.entity_id
_entity_poly.type
_entity_poly.pdbx_seq_one_letter_code
_entity_poly.pdbx_strand_id
1 'polypeptide(L)' 'MRRFGLQPTLIAQASPARIPNASQIWGTYYQHRPRILAGNLVHGCTHLNQLHLNQKQA' A
#
# COMPACT_ATOMS: atom_id res chain seq x y z
N MET A 1 3.76 -2.69 -3.56
CA MET A 1 2.38 -2.67 -4.08
C MET A 1 2.31 -2.94 -5.58
N ARG A 2 2.97 -2.18 -6.46
CA ARG A 2 2.96 -2.44 -7.92
C ARG A 2 3.41 -3.84 -8.31
N ARG A 3 4.49 -4.34 -7.69
CA ARG A 3 5.00 -5.72 -7.85
C ARG A 3 4.01 -6.82 -7.46
N PHE A 4 2.97 -6.48 -6.70
CA PHE A 4 1.93 -7.41 -6.27
C PHE A 4 0.65 -7.28 -7.11
N GLY A 5 0.69 -6.57 -8.26
CA GLY A 5 -0.49 -6.36 -9.10
C GLY A 5 -1.56 -5.43 -8.50
N LEU A 6 -1.34 -4.87 -7.30
CA LEU A 6 -2.37 -4.14 -6.55
C LEU A 6 -2.76 -2.77 -7.15
N GLN A 7 -2.06 -2.28 -8.18
CA GLN A 7 -2.28 -0.98 -8.83
C GLN A 7 -2.67 0.13 -7.82
N PRO A 8 -1.72 0.61 -7.00
CA PRO A 8 -2.05 1.47 -5.87
C PRO A 8 -2.67 2.78 -6.32
N THR A 9 -3.89 3.05 -5.85
CA THR A 9 -4.61 4.30 -6.05
C THR A 9 -4.45 5.18 -4.82
N LEU A 10 -4.11 6.46 -5.03
CA LEU A 10 -4.04 7.44 -3.96
C LEU A 10 -5.44 7.76 -3.46
N ILE A 11 -5.69 7.54 -2.17
CA ILE A 11 -6.95 7.90 -1.53
C ILE A 11 -6.84 9.30 -0.92
N ALA A 12 -5.80 9.53 -0.12
CA ALA A 12 -5.57 10.81 0.53
C ALA A 12 -4.13 10.94 1.06
N GLN A 13 -3.76 12.16 1.47
CA GLN A 13 -2.64 12.36 2.39
C GLN A 13 -3.05 11.90 3.79
N ALA A 14 -2.18 11.16 4.47
CA ALA A 14 -2.40 10.81 5.87
C ALA A 14 -2.25 12.08 6.72
N SER A 15 -3.17 12.27 7.66
CA SER A 15 -3.21 13.46 8.51
C SER A 15 -3.02 13.08 9.97
N PRO A 16 -2.09 13.74 10.69
CA PRO A 16 -1.89 13.50 12.12
C PRO A 16 -3.12 13.93 12.94
N ALA A 17 -3.95 14.84 12.41
CA ALA A 17 -5.16 15.29 13.08
C ALA A 17 -6.24 14.18 13.22
N ARG A 18 -6.08 13.05 12.53
CA ARG A 18 -7.01 11.90 12.61
C ARG A 18 -6.64 10.88 13.67
N ILE A 19 -5.49 11.02 14.33
CA ILE A 19 -4.97 10.06 15.31
C ILE A 19 -4.64 10.81 16.61
N PRO A 20 -5.24 10.45 17.76
CA PRO A 20 -4.88 11.02 19.05
C PRO A 20 -3.39 10.82 19.35
N ASN A 21 -2.72 11.87 19.85
CA ASN A 21 -1.30 11.86 20.20
C ASN A 21 -0.35 11.42 19.06
N ALA A 22 -0.73 11.66 17.79
CA ALA A 22 0.02 11.22 16.62
C ALA A 22 1.52 11.58 16.68
N SER A 23 1.86 12.81 17.05
CA SER A 23 3.26 13.27 17.12
C SER A 23 4.06 12.60 18.25
N GLN A 24 3.41 12.19 19.34
CA GLN A 24 4.09 11.46 20.42
C GLN A 24 4.34 10.01 20.02
N ILE A 25 3.35 9.36 19.40
CA ILE A 25 3.41 7.94 19.04
C ILE A 25 4.30 7.71 17.82
N TRP A 26 4.21 8.61 16.83
CA TRP A 26 4.86 8.45 15.53
C TRP A 26 6.00 9.45 15.28
N GLY A 27 6.31 10.33 16.24
CA GLY A 27 7.41 11.30 16.14
C GLY A 27 7.30 12.18 14.90
N THR A 28 8.36 12.17 14.08
CA THR A 28 8.46 12.95 12.83
C THR A 28 7.80 12.28 11.62
N TYR A 29 7.15 11.13 11.78
CA TYR A 29 6.58 10.35 10.66
C TYR A 29 5.71 11.17 9.70
N TYR A 30 4.81 12.00 10.24
CA TYR A 30 3.91 12.83 9.42
C TYR A 30 4.62 13.98 8.68
N GLN A 31 5.85 14.35 9.06
CA GLN A 31 6.65 15.34 8.33
C GLN A 31 7.04 14.84 6.94
N HIS A 32 7.13 13.51 6.77
CA HIS A 32 7.42 12.87 5.48
C HIS A 32 6.20 12.74 4.55
N ARG A 33 5.07 13.38 4.90
CA ARG A 33 3.82 13.38 4.11
C ARG A 33 3.37 11.96 3.70
N PRO A 34 3.09 11.08 4.68
CA PRO A 34 2.66 9.73 4.38
C PRO A 34 1.35 9.72 3.59
N ARG A 35 1.20 8.73 2.69
CA ARG A 35 0.07 8.62 1.77
C ARG A 35 -0.78 7.41 2.11
N ILE A 36 -2.10 7.58 2.05
CA ILE A 36 -3.08 6.49 2.15
C ILE A 36 -3.33 5.97 0.74
N LEU A 37 -3.02 4.69 0.51
CA LEU A 37 -3.16 4.03 -0.78
C LEU A 37 -4.14 2.86 -0.65
N ALA A 38 -4.91 2.61 -1.70
CA ALA A 38 -5.73 1.40 -1.82
C ALA A 38 -5.29 0.59 -3.04
N GLY A 39 -5.63 -0.70 -3.06
CA GLY A 39 -5.41 -1.57 -4.21
C GLY A 39 -6.43 -2.69 -4.25
N ASN A 40 -6.67 -3.25 -5.44
CA ASN A 40 -7.62 -4.34 -5.60
C ASN A 40 -6.95 -5.68 -5.27
N LEU A 41 -7.39 -6.31 -4.17
CA LEU A 41 -6.83 -7.57 -3.68
C LEU A 41 -7.08 -8.75 -4.64
N VAL A 42 -8.26 -8.84 -5.24
CA VAL A 42 -8.59 -9.91 -6.20
C VAL A 42 -7.63 -9.83 -7.39
N HIS A 43 -7.48 -8.63 -7.96
CA HIS A 43 -6.57 -8.41 -9.08
C HIS A 43 -5.10 -8.71 -8.70
N GLY A 44 -4.66 -8.29 -7.51
CA GLY A 44 -3.32 -8.61 -7.03
C GLY A 44 -3.09 -10.12 -6.85
N CYS A 45 -4.07 -10.84 -6.30
CA CYS A 45 -4.00 -12.29 -6.13
C CYS A 45 -3.90 -13.01 -7.48
N THR A 46 -4.76 -12.64 -8.44
CA THR A 46 -4.71 -13.18 -9.81
C THR A 46 -3.33 -12.95 -10.44
N HIS A 47 -2.77 -11.74 -10.33
CA HIS A 47 -1.46 -11.42 -10.87
C HIS A 47 -0.34 -12.28 -10.26
N LEU A 48 -0.35 -12.46 -8.94
CA LEU A 48 0.65 -13.27 -8.25
C LEU A 48 0.55 -14.75 -8.64
N ASN A 49 -0.66 -15.29 -8.77
CA ASN A 49 -0.86 -16.65 -9.23
C ASN A 49 -0.33 -16.87 -10.65
N GLN A 50 -0.54 -15.90 -11.56
CA GLN A 50 0.02 -15.95 -12.91
C GLN A 50 1.55 -15.95 -12.89
N LEU A 51 2.18 -15.09 -12.09
CA LEU A 51 3.64 -15.07 -11.97
C LEU A 51 4.19 -16.40 -11.45
N HIS A 52 3.54 -17.00 -10.46
CA HIS A 52 3.92 -18.31 -9.91
C HIS A 52 3.79 -19.44 -10.95
N LEU A 53 2.72 -19.43 -11.74
CA LEU A 53 2.53 -20.39 -12.83
C LEU A 53 3.62 -20.25 -13.89
N ASN A 54 3.97 -19.02 -14.28
CA ASN A 54 5.01 -18.76 -15.27
C ASN A 54 6.39 -19.22 -14.78
N GLN A 55 6.68 -19.13 -13.47
CA GLN A 55 7.93 -19.63 -12.89
C GLN A 55 8.05 -21.16 -12.93
N LYS A 56 6.94 -21.89 -12.95
CA LYS A 56 6.96 -23.36 -13.04
C LYS A 56 7.13 -23.88 -14.48
N GLN A 57 6.97 -23.03 -15.48
CA GLN A 57 7.01 -23.38 -16.90
C GLN A 57 8.36 -23.05 -17.56
N ALA A 58 9.25 -22.36 -16.85
CA ALA A 58 10.62 -22.03 -17.24
C ALA A 58 11.62 -23.00 -16.59
#